data_AF-A0A9D9WNY3-F1
#
_entry.id   AF-A0A9D9WNY3-F1
#
_cell.length_a   1.000
_cell.length_b   1.000
_cell.length_c   1.000
_cell.angle_alpha   90.00
_cell.angle_beta   90.00
_cell.angle_gamma   90.00
#
_symmetry.space_group_name_H-M   'P 1'
#
loop_
_entity.id
_entity.type
_entity.pdbx_description
1 polymer ?
#
loop_
_entity_poly.entity_id
_entity_poly.type
_entity_poly.pdbx_seq_one_letter_code
_entity_poly.pdbx_strand_id
1 'polypeptide(L)' 'MRAFLVVILVVLAIMMIGLILLQPDRSQGISKNANVLDYEKEGIEKFTEYIAAAFLIVAVLFQVVR' A
#
# COMPACT_ATOMS: atom_id res chain seq x y z
N MET A 1 -17.95 -0.88 18.12
CA MET A 1 -16.99 0.08 17.51
C MET A 1 -15.56 -0.46 17.46
N ARG A 2 -14.98 -0.93 18.57
CA ARG A 2 -13.58 -1.43 18.59
C ARG A 2 -13.31 -2.59 17.62
N ALA A 3 -14.18 -3.59 17.58
CA ALA A 3 -14.05 -4.73 16.66
C ALA A 3 -14.06 -4.31 15.17
N PHE A 4 -14.82 -3.26 14.82
CA PHE A 4 -14.90 -2.77 13.45
C PHE A 4 -13.59 -2.11 12.98
N LEU A 5 -12.95 -1.31 13.84
CA LEU A 5 -11.64 -0.72 13.55
C LEU A 5 -10.55 -1.80 13.38
N VAL A 6 -10.59 -2.85 14.20
CA VAL A 6 -9.68 -3.99 14.07
C VAL A 6 -9.86 -4.70 12.73
N VAL A 7 -11.11 -4.94 12.32
CA VAL A 7 -11.38 -5.57 11.02
C VAL A 7 -10.84 -4.72 9.87
N ILE A 8 -11.05 -3.41 9.90
CA ILE A 8 -10.50 -2.49 8.88
C ILE A 8 -8.97 -2.57 8.82
N LEU A 9 -8.31 -2.55 9.98
CA LEU A 9 -6.84 -2.65 10.05
C LEU A 9 -6.33 -3.96 9.48
N VAL A 10 -7.00 -5.08 9.77
CA VAL A 10 -6.62 -6.39 9.22
C VAL A 10 -6.77 -6.41 7.70
N VAL A 11 -7.86 -5.88 7.17
CA VAL A 11 -8.08 -5.80 5.71
C VAL A 11 -7.02 -4.93 5.05
N LEU A 12 -6.73 -3.74 5.60
CA LEU A 12 -5.68 -2.85 5.09
C LEU A 12 -4.29 -3.51 5.16
N ALA A 13 -4.00 -4.28 6.20
CA ALA A 13 -2.74 -5.01 6.33
C ALA A 13 -2.59 -6.10 5.24
N ILE A 14 -3.64 -6.89 5.00
CA ILE A 14 -3.62 -7.91 3.95
C ILE A 14 -3.43 -7.26 2.56
N MET A 15 -4.12 -6.14 2.30
CA MET A 15 -3.93 -5.39 1.05
C MET A 15 -2.51 -4.85 0.91
N MET A 16 -1.92 -4.31 1.98
CA MET A 16 -0.53 -3.84 1.96
C MET A 16 0.45 -4.97 1.61
N ILE A 17 0.28 -6.16 2.18
CA ILE A 17 1.11 -7.32 1.84
C ILE A 17 0.95 -7.65 0.36
N GLY A 18 -0.28 -7.72 -0.15
CA GLY A 18 -0.54 -8.00 -1.56
C GLY A 18 0.08 -6.96 -2.50
N LEU A 19 -0.03 -5.67 -2.16
CA LEU A 19 0.53 -4.58 -2.97
C LEU A 19 2.04 -4.56 -2.97
N ILE A 20 2.68 -4.74 -1.81
CA ILE A 20 4.14 -4.81 -1.72
C ILE A 20 4.68 -5.99 -2.53
N LEU A 21 4.00 -7.14 -2.51
CA LEU A 21 4.40 -8.30 -3.31
C LEU A 21 4.17 -8.08 -4.82
N LEU A 22 3.20 -7.24 -5.19
CA LEU A 22 2.94 -6.88 -6.58
C LEU A 22 3.87 -5.76 -7.08
N GLN A 23 4.53 -5.01 -6.17
CA GLN A 23 5.44 -3.95 -6.57
C GLN A 23 6.59 -4.53 -7.40
N PRO A 24 6.77 -4.05 -8.64
CA PRO A 24 7.85 -4.52 -9.50
C PRO A 24 9.21 -4.09 -8.94
N ASP A 25 10.16 -5.01 -8.91
CA ASP A 25 11.49 -4.77 -8.35
C ASP A 25 12.17 -3.55 -9.01
N ARG A 26 12.54 -2.55 -8.20
CA ARG A 26 13.26 -1.34 -8.66
C ARG A 26 14.61 -1.66 -9.30
N SER A 27 15.21 -2.80 -8.97
CA SER A 27 16.46 -3.28 -9.58
C SER A 27 16.35 -3.53 -11.09
N GLN A 28 15.15 -3.71 -11.64
CA GLN A 28 14.97 -4.00 -13.07
C GLN A 28 14.82 -2.73 -13.94
N GLY A 29 14.83 -1.53 -13.33
CA GLY A 29 14.58 -0.25 -14.00
C GLY A 29 15.79 0.42 -14.66
N ILE A 30 17.02 -0.02 -14.41
CA ILE A 30 18.21 0.68 -14.95
C ILE A 30 18.49 0.36 -16.44
N SER A 31 17.88 -0.68 -17.02
CA SER A 31 18.35 -1.21 -18.32
C SER A 31 17.31 -1.43 -19.44
N LYS A 32 16.00 -1.24 -19.26
CA LYS A 32 15.03 -1.57 -20.33
C LYS A 32 13.94 -0.51 -20.53
N ASN A 33 14.12 0.26 -21.62
CA ASN A 33 13.13 1.01 -22.40
C ASN A 33 12.06 1.81 -21.63
N ALA A 34 12.28 3.13 -21.60
CA ALA A 34 11.47 4.17 -20.97
C ALA A 34 10.12 4.47 -21.66
N ASN A 35 9.34 3.47 -22.09
CA ASN A 35 8.03 3.76 -22.66
C ASN A 35 7.01 2.68 -22.30
N VAL A 36 5.89 3.11 -21.71
CA VAL A 36 4.74 2.33 -21.23
C VAL A 36 4.93 1.60 -19.88
N LEU A 37 6.00 0.82 -19.68
CA LEU A 37 6.17 0.06 -18.44
C LEU A 37 6.39 0.93 -17.20
N ASP A 38 7.05 2.09 -17.31
CA ASP A 38 7.28 2.96 -16.15
C ASP A 38 6.00 3.63 -15.61
N TYR A 39 5.01 3.89 -16.46
CA TYR A 39 3.72 4.46 -16.03
C TYR A 39 2.90 3.47 -15.19
N GLU A 40 2.93 2.17 -15.54
CA GLU A 40 2.29 1.13 -14.73
C GLU A 40 3.00 0.94 -13.38
N LYS A 41 4.34 1.00 -13.35
CA LYS A 41 5.10 0.95 -12.09
C LYS A 41 4.75 2.11 -11.16
N GLU A 42 4.73 3.33 -11.71
CA GLU A 42 4.42 4.54 -10.94
C GLU A 42 2.98 4.49 -10.38
N GLY A 43 2.03 3.88 -11.10
CA GLY A 43 0.66 3.67 -10.63
C GLY A 43 0.56 2.77 -9.40
N ILE A 44 1.27 1.64 -9.39
CA ILE A 44 1.26 0.69 -8.26
C ILE A 44 1.98 1.30 -7.04
N GLU A 45 3.09 2.02 -7.26
CA GLU A 45 3.81 2.70 -6.17
C GLU A 45 2.93 3.76 -5.50
N LYS A 46 2.28 4.64 -6.28
CA LYS A 46 1.34 5.65 -5.75
C LYS A 46 0.13 5.01 -5.05
N PHE A 47 -0.40 3.92 -5.58
CA PHE A 47 -1.51 3.22 -4.93
C PHE A 47 -1.10 2.64 -3.58
N THR A 48 0.10 2.07 -3.49
CA THR A 48 0.63 1.57 -2.22
C THR A 48 0.81 2.69 -1.21
N GLU A 49 1.27 3.87 -1.64
CA GLU A 49 1.39 5.05 -0.79
C GLU A 49 0.04 5.46 -0.18
N TYR A 50 -1.04 5.51 -0.98
CA TYR A 50 -2.37 5.84 -0.47
C TYR A 50 -2.88 4.82 0.55
N ILE A 51 -2.68 3.53 0.29
CA ILE A 51 -3.10 2.47 1.21
C ILE A 51 -2.28 2.50 2.51
N ALA A 52 -0.97 2.78 2.42
CA ALA A 52 -0.11 2.94 3.59
C ALA A 52 -0.54 4.14 4.46
N ALA A 53 -0.87 5.29 3.84
CA ALA A 53 -1.40 6.45 4.53
C ALA A 53 -2.73 6.15 5.23
N ALA A 54 -3.65 5.48 4.54
CA ALA A 54 -4.93 5.06 5.10
C ALA A 54 -4.74 4.10 6.29
N PHE A 55 -3.83 3.13 6.18
CA PHE A 55 -3.48 2.23 7.28
C PHE A 55 -2.98 3.01 8.50
N LEU A 56 -2.06 3.95 8.30
CA LEU A 56 -1.52 4.78 9.38
C LEU A 56 -2.62 5.60 10.07
N ILE A 57 -3.50 6.25 9.30
CA ILE A 57 -4.60 7.05 9.85
C ILE A 57 -5.51 6.19 10.72
N VAL A 58 -5.94 5.02 10.22
CA VAL A 58 -6.80 4.11 10.98
C VAL A 58 -6.08 3.56 12.21
N ALA A 59 -4.77 3.29 12.12
CA ALA A 59 -3.98 2.79 13.25
C ALA A 59 -3.89 3.83 14.38
N VAL A 60 -3.67 5.09 14.03
CA VAL A 60 -3.66 6.20 14.99
C VAL A 60 -5.05 6.38 15.63
N LEU A 61 -6.12 6.38 14.83
CA LEU A 61 -7.49 6.44 15.35
C LEU A 61 -7.80 5.28 16.30
N PHE A 62 -7.36 4.07 15.97
CA PHE A 62 -7.51 2.91 16.84
C PHE A 62 -6.76 3.09 18.16
N GLN A 63 -5.55 3.64 18.14
CA GLN A 63 -4.79 3.92 19.36
C GLN A 63 -5.46 4.97 20.25
N VAL A 64 -6.07 6.00 19.66
CA VAL A 64 -6.77 7.07 20.42
C VAL A 64 -8.09 6.58 21.01
N VAL A 65 -8.83 5.73 20.30
CA VAL A 65 -10.16 5.23 20.73
C VAL A 65 -10.07 4.03 21.68
N ARG A 66 -8.94 3.32 21.69
CA ARG A 66 -8.69 2.14 22.52
C ARG A 66 -8.43 2.52 23.97
#